data_AF-A0A699YUG3-F1
#
_entry.id   AF-A0A699YUG3-F1
#
_cell.length_a   1.000
_cell.length_b   1.000
_cell.length_c   1.000
_cell.angle_alpha   90.00
_cell.angle_beta   90.00
_cell.angle_gamma   90.00
#
_symmetry.space_group_name_H-M   'P 1'
#
loop_
_entity.id
_entity.type
_entity.pdbx_description
1 polymer ?
#
loop_
_entity_poly.entity_id
_entity_poly.type
_entity_poly.pdbx_seq_one_letter_code
_entity_poly.pdbx_strand_id
1 'polypeptide(L)'
;MKADGEKKRKRRSKQDAGDGDDGKPSTSGSDGPSVGKQTSGIRNKLVRSEMYAKLKHKALKKKKSDRLKRNKADEKAIAQGLEPPPRQQQKTIENTREKDETLVTGDDEEVQADEEQDEFAEHFARSRPPKVLITTCYKPTKVMYTFISEML
;
A
#
# COMPACT_ATOMS: atom_id res chain seq x y z
N MET A 1 -45.41 -38.26 -15.22
CA MET A 1 -44.15 -37.61 -15.68
C MET A 1 -44.16 -36.18 -15.18
N LYS A 2 -42.99 -35.72 -14.72
CA LYS A 2 -42.80 -34.65 -13.72
C LYS A 2 -43.17 -33.26 -14.23
N ALA A 3 -43.74 -32.44 -13.34
CA ALA A 3 -44.04 -31.03 -13.52
C ALA A 3 -42.78 -30.18 -13.28
N ASP A 4 -42.42 -29.34 -14.25
CA ASP A 4 -41.31 -28.39 -14.12
C ASP A 4 -41.78 -27.07 -13.50
N GLY A 5 -41.41 -26.89 -12.24
CA GLY A 5 -41.71 -25.71 -11.43
C GLY A 5 -40.84 -24.50 -11.81
N GLU A 6 -41.52 -23.43 -12.20
CA GLU A 6 -40.97 -22.09 -12.47
C GLU A 6 -40.41 -21.45 -11.18
N LYS A 7 -39.09 -21.44 -10.99
CA LYS A 7 -38.44 -20.76 -9.84
C LYS A 7 -38.27 -19.26 -10.12
N LYS A 8 -39.28 -18.46 -9.76
CA LYS A 8 -39.16 -17.00 -9.61
C LYS A 8 -38.12 -16.66 -8.54
N ARG A 9 -37.01 -16.02 -8.94
CA ARG A 9 -35.99 -15.50 -8.01
C ARG A 9 -36.51 -14.24 -7.31
N LYS A 10 -36.88 -14.37 -6.04
CA LYS A 10 -37.28 -13.28 -5.13
C LYS A 10 -36.12 -12.29 -4.95
N ARG A 11 -36.30 -11.03 -5.37
CA ARG A 11 -35.38 -9.92 -5.07
C ARG A 11 -35.43 -9.69 -3.55
N ARG A 12 -34.30 -9.87 -2.86
CA ARG A 12 -34.16 -9.45 -1.45
C ARG A 12 -34.16 -7.92 -1.41
N SER A 13 -35.11 -7.38 -0.65
CA SER A 13 -35.20 -5.98 -0.24
C SER A 13 -33.95 -5.61 0.55
N LYS A 14 -33.33 -4.47 0.20
CA LYS A 14 -32.25 -3.85 0.96
C LYS A 14 -32.87 -3.23 2.21
N GLN A 15 -32.66 -3.85 3.36
CA GLN A 15 -32.98 -3.24 4.65
C GLN A 15 -31.84 -2.29 5.04
N ASP A 16 -32.29 -1.12 5.48
CA ASP A 16 -31.55 -0.02 6.08
C ASP A 16 -30.82 -0.50 7.34
N ALA A 17 -29.53 -0.22 7.44
CA ALA A 17 -28.75 -0.44 8.66
C ALA A 17 -27.51 0.45 8.66
N GLY A 18 -27.47 1.35 9.64
CA GLY A 18 -26.25 1.77 10.34
C GLY A 18 -25.41 2.84 9.66
N ASP A 19 -25.63 4.09 10.09
CA ASP A 19 -24.67 5.18 10.02
C ASP A 19 -23.43 4.78 10.85
N GLY A 20 -22.35 4.45 10.15
CA GLY A 20 -21.02 4.21 10.69
C GLY A 20 -20.05 5.00 9.83
N ASP A 21 -19.61 6.15 10.33
CA ASP A 21 -18.63 7.02 9.73
C ASP A 21 -17.24 6.36 9.75
N ASP A 22 -17.05 5.37 8.88
CA ASP A 22 -15.73 4.83 8.57
C ASP A 22 -15.04 5.81 7.62
N GLY A 23 -14.16 6.64 8.19
CA GLY A 23 -13.29 7.58 7.51
C GLY A 23 -12.56 6.93 6.33
N LYS A 24 -13.15 7.05 5.14
CA LYS A 24 -12.53 6.63 3.89
C LYS A 24 -11.33 7.52 3.61
N PRO A 25 -10.16 6.96 3.28
CA PRO A 25 -8.99 7.76 2.94
C PRO A 25 -9.34 8.64 1.73
N SER A 26 -9.19 9.94 1.90
CA SER A 26 -9.45 10.93 0.86
C SER A 26 -8.63 10.57 -0.38
N THR A 27 -9.32 10.21 -1.45
CA THR A 27 -8.67 9.99 -2.75
C THR A 27 -8.16 11.32 -3.24
N SER A 28 -6.88 11.61 -2.98
CA SER A 28 -6.25 12.85 -3.40
C SER A 28 -6.24 12.97 -4.93
N GLY A 29 -6.96 13.97 -5.44
CA GLY A 29 -6.57 14.72 -6.63
C GLY A 29 -6.97 14.18 -8.00
N SER A 30 -8.26 13.91 -8.24
CA SER A 30 -8.81 14.09 -9.58
C SER A 30 -10.17 14.76 -9.50
N ASP A 31 -10.26 16.05 -9.83
CA ASP A 31 -11.49 16.87 -9.80
C ASP A 31 -12.56 16.45 -10.82
N GLY A 32 -12.44 15.24 -11.39
CA GLY A 32 -13.35 14.72 -12.40
C GLY A 32 -13.77 13.28 -12.14
N PRO A 33 -14.94 12.86 -12.64
CA PRO A 33 -15.38 11.48 -12.56
C PRO A 33 -14.38 10.56 -13.27
N SER A 34 -14.01 9.46 -12.63
CA SER A 34 -13.14 8.44 -13.24
C SER A 34 -13.76 7.89 -14.53
N VAL A 35 -12.95 7.36 -15.45
CA VAL A 35 -13.43 6.77 -16.72
C VAL A 35 -14.49 5.67 -16.48
N GLY A 36 -14.40 4.96 -15.35
CA GLY A 36 -15.44 4.02 -14.90
C GLY A 36 -16.75 4.71 -14.55
N LYS A 37 -16.72 5.79 -13.75
CA LYS A 37 -17.91 6.59 -13.41
C LYS A 37 -18.53 7.27 -14.65
N GLN A 38 -17.74 7.64 -15.65
CA GLN A 38 -18.22 8.25 -16.90
C GLN A 38 -19.01 7.27 -17.79
N THR A 39 -18.79 5.96 -17.65
CA THR A 39 -19.42 4.93 -18.49
C THR A 39 -20.47 4.10 -17.74
N SER A 40 -20.56 4.24 -16.42
CA SER A 40 -21.44 3.44 -15.57
C SER A 40 -22.93 3.58 -15.90
N GLY A 41 -23.36 4.73 -16.44
CA GLY A 41 -24.75 4.96 -16.87
C GLY A 41 -25.20 4.16 -18.11
N ILE A 42 -24.27 3.63 -18.90
CA ILE A 42 -24.59 2.89 -20.13
C ILE A 42 -25.00 1.47 -19.75
N ARG A 43 -26.27 1.08 -19.89
CA ARG A 43 -26.74 -0.27 -19.49
C ARG A 43 -26.18 -1.41 -20.34
N ASN A 44 -26.00 -1.19 -21.64
CA ASN A 44 -25.47 -2.20 -22.56
C ASN A 44 -23.97 -2.46 -22.33
N LYS A 45 -23.60 -3.71 -22.06
CA LYS A 45 -22.23 -4.13 -21.75
C LYS A 45 -21.24 -3.84 -22.89
N LEU A 46 -21.62 -4.14 -24.14
CA LEU A 46 -20.74 -3.98 -25.30
C LEU A 46 -20.43 -2.49 -25.53
N VAL A 47 -21.48 -1.67 -25.60
CA VAL A 47 -21.35 -0.21 -25.77
C VAL A 47 -20.56 0.40 -24.61
N ARG A 48 -20.80 -0.04 -23.37
CA ARG A 48 -20.05 0.41 -22.19
C ARG A 48 -18.57 0.08 -22.30
N SER A 49 -18.22 -1.16 -22.69
CA SER A 49 -16.83 -1.58 -22.83
C SER A 49 -16.09 -0.81 -23.93
N GLU A 50 -16.72 -0.59 -25.08
CA GLU A 50 -16.12 0.18 -26.18
C GLU A 50 -15.88 1.64 -25.80
N MET A 51 -16.88 2.28 -25.17
CA MET A 51 -16.75 3.66 -24.71
C MET A 51 -15.67 3.79 -23.63
N TYR A 52 -15.60 2.84 -22.69
CA TYR A 52 -14.55 2.80 -21.68
C TYR A 52 -13.16 2.67 -22.31
N ALA A 53 -12.98 1.76 -23.28
CA ALA A 53 -11.71 1.59 -23.97
C ALA A 53 -11.28 2.85 -24.71
N LYS A 54 -12.21 3.51 -25.43
CA LYS A 54 -11.96 4.78 -26.14
C LYS A 54 -11.54 5.89 -25.16
N LEU A 55 -12.24 6.06 -24.04
CA LEU A 55 -11.91 7.08 -23.04
C LEU A 55 -10.58 6.79 -22.34
N LYS A 56 -10.32 5.53 -21.98
CA LYS A 56 -9.04 5.10 -21.37
C LYS A 56 -7.87 5.38 -22.32
N HIS A 57 -8.02 5.08 -23.60
CA HIS A 57 -6.99 5.35 -24.60
C HIS A 57 -6.74 6.86 -24.78
N LYS A 58 -7.79 7.69 -24.82
CA LYS A 58 -7.65 9.15 -24.84
C LYS A 58 -6.92 9.68 -23.60
N ALA A 59 -7.25 9.17 -22.41
CA ALA A 59 -6.58 9.55 -21.16
C ALA A 59 -5.09 9.18 -21.16
N LEU A 60 -4.73 7.99 -21.65
CA LEU A 60 -3.34 7.55 -21.79
C LEU A 60 -2.54 8.44 -22.76
N LYS A 61 -3.14 8.79 -23.91
CA LYS A 61 -2.52 9.72 -24.88
C LYS A 61 -2.26 11.09 -24.26
N LYS A 62 -3.25 11.65 -23.55
CA LYS A 62 -3.10 12.92 -22.81
C LYS A 62 -1.98 12.84 -21.76
N LYS A 63 -1.96 11.79 -20.93
CA LYS A 63 -0.90 11.57 -19.93
C LYS A 63 0.49 11.49 -20.57
N LYS A 64 0.61 10.87 -21.75
CA LYS A 64 1.88 10.80 -22.50
C LYS A 64 2.29 12.17 -23.03
N SER A 65 1.38 12.94 -23.63
CA SER A 65 1.69 14.30 -24.11
C SER A 65 2.10 15.23 -22.97
N ASP A 66 1.42 15.16 -21.83
CA ASP A 66 1.71 16.03 -20.69
C ASP A 66 3.05 15.69 -20.03
N ARG A 67 3.43 14.40 -20.01
CA ARG A 67 4.78 13.98 -19.61
C ARG A 67 5.84 14.54 -20.55
N LEU A 68 5.63 14.45 -21.86
CA LEU A 68 6.59 14.95 -22.84
C LEU A 68 6.76 16.47 -22.77
N LYS A 69 5.66 17.21 -22.54
CA LYS A 69 5.69 18.67 -22.34
C LYS A 69 6.49 19.05 -21.09
N ARG A 70 6.31 18.33 -19.98
CA ARG A 70 7.10 18.53 -18.75
C ARG A 70 8.58 18.26 -18.99
N ASN A 71 8.93 17.10 -19.56
CA ASN A 71 10.34 16.78 -19.86
C ASN A 71 11.00 17.85 -20.74
N LYS A 72 10.31 18.34 -21.78
CA LYS A 72 10.82 19.42 -22.63
C LYS A 72 10.98 20.76 -21.89
N ALA A 73 10.13 21.04 -20.91
CA ALA A 73 10.26 22.24 -20.07
C ALA A 73 11.44 22.10 -19.11
N ASP A 74 11.60 20.92 -18.49
CA ASP A 74 12.75 20.58 -17.64
C ASP A 74 14.07 20.73 -18.42
N GLU A 75 14.16 20.17 -19.63
CA GLU A 75 15.33 20.27 -20.52
C GLU A 75 15.67 21.73 -20.86
N LYS A 76 14.66 22.57 -21.12
CA LYS A 76 14.85 24.00 -21.42
C LYS A 76 15.32 24.79 -20.19
N ALA A 77 14.77 24.51 -19.01
CA ALA A 77 15.19 25.15 -17.77
C ALA A 77 16.67 24.85 -17.47
N ILE A 78 17.07 23.57 -17.60
CA ILE A 78 18.47 23.14 -17.44
C ILE A 78 19.38 23.84 -18.46
N ALA A 79 18.98 23.91 -19.73
CA ALA A 79 19.76 24.61 -20.76
C ALA A 79 19.89 26.12 -20.51
N GLN A 80 18.95 26.72 -19.78
CA GLN A 80 18.98 28.12 -19.35
C GLN A 80 19.72 28.32 -18.01
N GLY A 81 20.26 27.25 -17.42
CA GLY A 81 20.93 27.29 -16.12
C GLY A 81 19.99 27.47 -14.92
N LEU A 82 18.68 27.32 -15.11
CA LEU A 82 17.67 27.40 -14.06
C LEU A 82 17.38 25.99 -13.51
N GLU A 83 17.18 25.89 -12.20
CA GLU A 83 16.77 24.63 -11.58
C GLU A 83 15.33 24.27 -11.99
N PRO A 84 15.08 23.06 -12.51
CA PRO A 84 13.74 22.65 -12.91
C PRO A 84 12.80 22.58 -11.68
N PRO A 85 11.48 22.79 -11.88
CA PRO A 85 10.53 22.71 -10.78
C PRO A 85 10.56 21.31 -10.13
N PRO A 86 10.53 21.23 -8.78
CA PRO A 86 10.64 19.97 -8.07
C PRO A 86 9.49 19.03 -8.45
N ARG A 87 9.83 17.78 -8.73
CA ARG A 87 8.82 16.75 -9.03
C ARG A 87 8.04 16.43 -7.77
N GLN A 88 6.72 16.30 -7.91
CA GLN A 88 5.88 15.81 -6.83
C GLN A 88 6.35 14.41 -6.40
N GLN A 89 6.79 14.29 -5.15
CA GLN A 89 7.15 13.01 -4.55
C GLN A 89 5.92 12.09 -4.51
N GLN A 90 6.13 10.81 -4.77
CA GLN A 90 5.05 9.83 -4.70
C GLN A 90 4.67 9.60 -3.25
N LYS A 91 3.36 9.53 -2.98
CA LYS A 91 2.83 9.12 -1.68
C LYS A 91 2.96 7.59 -1.58
N THR A 92 3.98 7.13 -0.85
CA THR A 92 4.20 5.72 -0.52
C THR A 92 3.75 5.45 0.92
N ILE A 93 3.52 4.18 1.27
CA ILE A 93 3.07 3.78 2.62
C ILE A 93 4.04 4.29 3.70
N GLU A 94 5.35 4.23 3.46
CA GLU A 94 6.37 4.74 4.37
C GLU A 94 6.32 6.28 4.51
N ASN A 95 6.17 7.02 3.40
CA ASN A 95 6.12 8.49 3.41
C ASN A 95 4.85 9.04 4.07
N THR A 96 3.77 8.26 4.08
CA THR A 96 2.48 8.67 4.64
C THR A 96 2.16 7.96 5.95
N ARG A 97 3.13 7.28 6.56
CA ARG A 97 2.96 6.68 7.88
C ARG A 97 2.74 7.79 8.90
N GLU A 98 1.75 7.62 9.76
CA GLU A 98 1.50 8.53 10.87
C GLU A 98 2.69 8.47 11.83
N LYS A 99 3.13 9.64 12.31
CA LYS A 99 4.24 9.68 13.27
C LYS A 99 3.78 9.01 14.56
N ASP A 100 4.42 7.90 14.90
CA ASP A 100 4.21 7.18 16.14
C ASP A 100 5.04 7.81 17.25
N GLU A 101 4.43 8.04 18.42
CA GLU A 101 5.08 8.61 19.60
C GLU A 101 6.05 7.60 20.25
N THR A 102 5.80 6.30 20.08
CA THR A 102 6.63 5.22 20.66
C THR A 102 7.87 4.90 19.84
N LEU A 103 8.06 5.57 18.69
CA LEU A 103 9.20 5.33 17.82
C LEU A 103 10.46 5.94 18.43
N VAL A 104 11.33 5.07 18.95
CA VAL A 104 12.61 5.45 19.54
C VAL A 104 13.47 6.18 18.50
N THR A 105 13.82 7.43 18.82
CA THR A 105 14.85 8.16 18.09
C THR A 105 16.22 7.83 18.67
N GLY A 106 17.25 7.65 17.84
CA GLY A 106 18.57 7.16 18.29
C GLY A 106 19.31 8.04 19.31
N ASP A 107 18.90 9.29 19.48
CA ASP A 107 19.50 10.27 20.39
C ASP A 107 18.68 10.47 21.68
N ASP A 108 17.79 9.53 22.02
CA ASP A 108 16.96 9.63 23.23
C ASP A 108 17.75 9.19 24.48
N GLU A 109 18.12 10.15 25.32
CA GLU A 109 18.91 9.94 26.54
C GLU A 109 18.17 9.09 27.59
N GLU A 110 16.83 9.16 27.65
CA GLU A 110 16.03 8.37 28.59
C GLU A 110 16.12 6.87 28.24
N VAL A 111 15.98 6.55 26.96
CA VAL A 111 16.05 5.17 26.45
C VAL A 111 17.45 4.59 26.64
N GLN A 112 18.50 5.37 26.39
CA GLN A 112 19.88 4.90 26.60
C GLN A 112 20.15 4.59 28.08
N ALA A 113 19.69 5.45 28.99
CA ALA A 113 19.85 5.23 30.42
C ALA A 113 19.11 3.97 30.92
N ASP A 114 17.92 3.71 30.37
CA ASP A 114 17.15 2.49 30.64
C ASP A 114 17.86 1.24 30.10
N GLU A 115 18.39 1.29 28.87
CA GLU A 115 19.16 0.19 28.27
C GLU A 115 20.44 -0.14 29.05
N GLU A 116 21.11 0.86 29.62
CA GLU A 116 22.33 0.69 30.42
C GLU A 116 22.08 0.10 31.82
N GLN A 117 20.89 0.32 32.38
CA GLN A 117 20.53 -0.13 33.73
C GLN A 117 19.69 -1.41 33.74
N ASP A 118 19.31 -1.92 32.56
CA ASP A 118 18.52 -3.13 32.39
C ASP A 118 19.32 -4.41 32.70
N GLU A 119 18.59 -5.48 33.03
CA GLU A 119 19.08 -6.84 33.28
C GLU A 119 19.87 -7.41 32.09
N PHE A 120 19.58 -6.92 30.88
CA PHE A 120 20.26 -7.30 29.64
C PHE A 120 21.37 -6.33 29.21
N ALA A 121 21.69 -5.29 29.98
CA ALA A 121 22.73 -4.31 29.63
C ALA A 121 24.07 -4.99 29.29
N GLU A 122 24.51 -5.96 30.11
CA GLU A 122 25.73 -6.74 29.85
C GLU A 122 25.66 -7.53 28.52
N HIS A 123 24.48 -8.07 28.20
CA HIS A 123 24.26 -8.84 26.98
C HIS A 123 24.34 -7.94 25.73
N PHE A 124 23.70 -6.77 25.75
CA PHE A 124 23.72 -5.82 24.65
C PHE A 124 25.07 -5.09 24.53
N ALA A 125 25.75 -4.81 25.64
CA ALA A 125 27.13 -4.30 25.67
C ALA A 125 28.18 -5.34 25.20
N ARG A 126 27.77 -6.59 24.96
CA ARG A 126 28.64 -7.71 24.55
C ARG A 126 29.82 -7.92 25.49
N SER A 127 29.67 -7.58 26.77
CA SER A 127 30.73 -7.74 27.78
C SER A 127 31.08 -9.22 27.98
N ARG A 128 30.11 -10.11 27.75
CA ARG A 128 30.26 -11.57 27.77
C ARG A 128 29.68 -12.20 26.49
N PRO A 129 30.37 -13.18 25.87
CA PRO A 129 29.80 -13.91 24.74
C PRO A 129 28.59 -14.74 25.20
N PRO A 130 27.40 -14.54 24.58
CA PRO A 130 26.21 -15.30 24.94
C PRO A 130 26.35 -16.75 24.49
N LYS A 131 25.99 -17.70 25.37
CA LYS A 131 25.93 -19.12 25.05
C LYS A 131 24.48 -19.52 24.89
N VAL A 132 24.01 -19.59 23.65
CA VAL A 132 22.60 -19.88 23.33
C VAL A 132 22.43 -21.36 23.00
N LEU A 133 21.54 -22.05 23.73
CA LEU A 133 21.13 -23.42 23.41
C LEU A 133 19.85 -23.37 22.57
N ILE A 134 19.95 -23.75 21.29
CA ILE A 134 18.78 -23.88 20.42
C ILE A 134 18.10 -25.23 20.71
N THR A 135 16.81 -25.20 21.03
CA THR A 135 16.01 -26.39 21.31
C THR A 135 14.94 -26.61 20.24
N THR A 136 14.44 -27.85 20.13
CA THR A 136 13.37 -28.21 19.20
C THR A 136 12.18 -28.80 19.95
N CYS A 137 11.02 -28.84 19.29
CA CYS A 137 9.90 -29.65 19.77
C CYS A 137 10.24 -31.15 19.77
N TYR A 138 9.46 -31.95 20.48
CA TYR A 138 9.60 -33.40 20.51
C TYR A 138 9.32 -34.01 19.13
N LYS A 139 10.23 -34.86 18.63
CA LYS A 139 10.20 -35.47 17.27
C LYS A 139 10.18 -34.42 16.15
N PRO A 140 11.23 -33.60 16.00
CA PRO A 140 11.30 -32.60 14.94
C PRO A 140 11.45 -33.27 13.56
N THR A 141 11.01 -32.56 12.52
CA THR A 141 11.11 -33.04 11.14
C THR A 141 12.53 -32.86 10.58
N LYS A 142 12.85 -33.57 9.50
CA LYS A 142 14.12 -33.38 8.78
C LYS A 142 14.34 -31.92 8.35
N VAL A 143 13.28 -31.23 7.96
CA VAL A 143 13.33 -29.81 7.57
C VAL A 143 13.71 -28.92 8.77
N MET A 144 13.25 -29.25 9.98
CA MET A 144 13.65 -28.53 11.18
C MET A 144 15.15 -28.74 11.48
N TYR A 145 15.68 -29.94 11.29
CA TYR A 145 17.11 -30.18 11.44
C TYR A 145 17.96 -29.40 10.42
N THR A 146 17.53 -29.33 9.16
CA THR A 146 18.23 -28.51 8.15
C THR A 146 18.15 -27.02 8.50
N PHE A 147 16.99 -26.54 8.95
CA PHE A 147 16.81 -25.15 9.37
C PHE A 147 17.73 -24.77 10.53
N ILE A 148 17.84 -25.62 11.56
CA ILE A 148 18.71 -25.35 12.71
C ILE A 148 20.18 -25.37 12.30
N SER A 149 20.56 -26.24 11.37
CA SER A 149 21.91 -26.27 10.83
C SER A 149 22.25 -25.02 10.00
N GLU A 150 21.26 -24.33 9.42
CA GLU A 150 21.47 -23.06 8.71
C GLU A 150 21.50 -21.85 9.65
N MET A 151 20.90 -21.98 10.85
CA MET A 151 20.92 -20.93 11.87
C MET A 151 22.20 -20.90 12.73
N LEU A 152 22.96 -22.00 12.76
CA LEU A 152 24.20 -22.17 13.52
C LEU A 152 25.43 -21.83 12.67
#